data_AF-A0AAJ0THK5-F1
#
_entry.id   AF-A0AAJ0THK5-F1
#
_cell.length_a   1.000
_cell.length_b   1.000
_cell.length_c   1.000
_cell.angle_alpha   90.00
_cell.angle_beta   90.00
_cell.angle_gamma   90.00
#
_symmetry.space_group_name_H-M   'P 1'
#
loop_
_entity.id
_entity.type
_entity.pdbx_description
1 polymer ?
#
loop_
_entity_poly.entity_id
_entity_poly.type
_entity_poly.pdbx_seq_one_letter_code
_entity_poly.pdbx_strand_id
1 'polypeptide(L)' 'MREEKLKPNYLMNELKSIRNELRRVSMLVENRVVGTESPSREEANAIKEFEKVRKERKLELIPLSKLK' A
#
# COMPACT_ATOMS: atom_id res chain seq x y z
N MET A 1 27.79 32.52 -6.39
CA MET A 1 27.20 31.15 -6.33
C MET A 1 26.28 30.89 -5.14
N ARG A 2 26.41 31.52 -3.95
CA ARG A 2 25.50 31.27 -2.81
C ARG A 2 24.14 31.96 -2.92
N GLU A 3 24.06 33.12 -3.59
CA GLU A 3 22.84 33.93 -3.65
C GLU A 3 21.80 33.44 -4.67
N GLU A 4 22.19 32.68 -5.69
CA GLU A 4 21.23 32.12 -6.66
C GLU A 4 20.30 31.06 -6.05
N LYS A 5 20.77 30.37 -5.00
CA LYS A 5 20.02 29.30 -4.32
C LYS A 5 18.92 29.80 -3.38
N LEU A 6 18.78 31.13 -3.20
CA LEU A 6 17.77 31.74 -2.35
C LEU A 6 16.66 32.44 -3.15
N LYS A 7 16.71 32.38 -4.49
CA LYS A 7 15.62 32.92 -5.32
C LYS A 7 14.34 32.11 -5.07
N PRO A 8 13.17 32.73 -4.84
CA PRO A 8 11.92 32.04 -4.55
C PRO A 8 11.56 30.95 -5.56
N ASN A 9 11.89 31.16 -6.84
CA ASN A 9 11.66 30.19 -7.91
C ASN A 9 12.53 28.93 -7.78
N TYR A 10 13.77 29.06 -7.30
CA TYR A 10 14.65 27.92 -7.06
C TYR A 10 14.12 27.06 -5.91
N LEU A 11 13.78 27.69 -4.78
CA LEU A 11 13.21 27.00 -3.62
C LEU A 11 11.87 26.31 -3.95
N MET A 12 11.02 26.95 -4.75
CA MET A 12 9.75 26.36 -5.21
C MET A 12 9.99 25.12 -6.10
N ASN A 13 10.99 25.15 -6.97
CA ASN A 13 11.33 24.02 -7.82
C ASN A 13 11.92 22.85 -7.02
N GLU A 14 12.81 23.13 -6.05
CA GLU A 14 13.33 22.13 -5.12
C GLU A 14 12.20 21.47 -4.31
N LEU A 15 11.27 22.26 -3.77
CA LEU A 15 10.10 21.73 -3.03
C LEU A 15 9.21 20.84 -3.90
N LYS A 16 9.01 21.20 -5.17
CA LYS A 16 8.27 20.35 -6.12
C LYS A 16 9.01 19.04 -6.38
N SER A 17 10.34 19.08 -6.52
CA SER A 17 11.16 17.90 -6.72
C SER A 17 11.07 16.94 -5.54
N ILE A 18 11.28 17.45 -4.31
CA ILE A 18 11.18 16.69 -3.07
C ILE A 18 9.79 16.05 -2.93
N ARG A 19 8.72 16.80 -3.22
CA ARG A 19 7.35 16.26 -3.19
C ARG A 19 7.16 15.10 -4.16
N ASN A 20 7.71 15.20 -5.36
CA ASN A 20 7.60 14.14 -6.36
C ASN A 20 8.38 12.89 -5.94
N GLU A 21 9.56 13.05 -5.36
CA GLU A 21 10.34 11.92 -4.83
C GLU A 21 9.63 11.24 -3.65
N LEU A 22 9.11 12.02 -2.70
CA LEU A 22 8.30 11.48 -1.59
C LEU A 22 7.10 10.68 -2.10
N ARG A 23 6.40 11.19 -3.13
CA ARG A 23 5.27 10.47 -3.73
C ARG A 23 5.69 9.15 -4.34
N ARG A 24 6.84 9.09 -5.02
CA ARG A 24 7.39 7.84 -5.56
C ARG A 24 7.74 6.85 -4.45
N VAL A 25 8.36 7.32 -3.37
CA VAL A 25 8.68 6.48 -2.21
C VAL A 25 7.41 5.92 -1.58
N SER A 26 6.37 6.75 -1.37
CA SER A 26 5.08 6.29 -0.86
C SER A 26 4.48 5.18 -1.73
N MET A 27 4.48 5.34 -3.05
CA MET A 27 3.99 4.30 -3.96
C MET A 27 4.79 2.99 -3.83
N LEU A 28 6.12 3.07 -3.75
CA LEU A 28 6.96 1.88 -3.59
C LEU A 28 6.68 1.15 -2.26
N VAL A 29 6.44 1.90 -1.19
CA VAL A 29 6.07 1.34 0.12
C VAL A 29 4.69 0.70 0.05
N GLU A 30 3.69 1.37 -0.50
CA GLU A 30 2.33 0.83 -0.67
C GLU A 30 2.35 -0.48 -1.48
N ASN A 31 3.05 -0.49 -2.62
CA ASN A 31 3.21 -1.68 -3.45
C ASN A 31 3.82 -2.86 -2.68
N ARG A 32 4.80 -2.59 -1.80
CA ARG A 32 5.52 -3.65 -1.06
C ARG A 32 4.78 -4.13 0.19
N VAL A 33 4.00 -3.26 0.83
CA VAL A 33 3.30 -3.57 2.08
C VAL A 33 1.93 -4.18 1.81
N VAL A 34 1.20 -3.64 0.83
CA VAL A 34 -0.19 -4.03 0.56
C VAL A 34 -0.29 -4.91 -0.67
N GLY A 35 0.65 -4.79 -1.61
CA GLY A 35 0.46 -5.30 -2.97
C GLY A 35 -0.52 -4.40 -3.72
N THR A 36 -0.16 -3.93 -4.90
CA THR A 36 -1.07 -3.15 -5.77
C THR A 36 -1.78 -3.99 -6.82
N GLU A 37 -1.52 -5.29 -6.81
CA GLU A 37 -2.21 -6.23 -7.67
C GLU A 37 -3.67 -6.36 -7.22
N SER A 38 -4.58 -6.25 -8.19
CA SER A 38 -5.97 -6.60 -7.93
C SER A 38 -6.05 -8.10 -7.72
N PRO A 39 -6.87 -8.58 -6.77
CA PRO A 39 -7.02 -10.00 -6.55
C PRO A 39 -7.47 -10.68 -7.84
N SER A 40 -6.90 -11.84 -8.12
CA SER A 40 -7.35 -12.73 -9.17
C SER A 40 -8.82 -13.10 -8.96
N ARG A 41 -9.45 -13.66 -10.00
CA ARG A 41 -10.85 -14.10 -9.91
C ARG A 41 -11.05 -15.15 -8.81
N GLU A 42 -10.09 -16.03 -8.61
CA GLU A 42 -10.11 -17.09 -7.60
C GLU A 42 -9.98 -16.49 -6.19
N GLU A 43 -9.02 -15.59 -5.99
CA GLU A 43 -8.84 -14.88 -4.71
C GLU A 43 -10.07 -14.04 -4.36
N ALA A 44 -10.65 -13.33 -5.33
CA ALA A 44 -11.88 -12.57 -5.14
C ALA A 44 -13.06 -13.46 -4.72
N ASN A 45 -13.17 -14.67 -5.27
CA ASN A 45 -14.19 -15.63 -4.87
C ASN A 45 -13.93 -16.17 -3.46
N ALA A 46 -12.69 -16.52 -3.13
CA ALA A 46 -12.32 -17.00 -1.80
C ALA A 46 -12.60 -15.94 -0.71
N ILE A 47 -12.28 -14.67 -0.98
CA ILE A 47 -12.60 -13.54 -0.09
C ILE A 47 -14.11 -13.43 0.14
N LYS A 48 -14.92 -13.54 -0.93
CA LYS A 48 -16.38 -13.50 -0.82
C LYS A 48 -16.94 -14.65 0.00
N GLU A 49 -16.43 -15.86 -0.20
CA GLU A 49 -16.83 -17.03 0.56
C GLU A 49 -16.47 -16.90 2.04
N PHE A 50 -15.23 -16.49 2.33
CA PHE A 50 -14.79 -16.20 3.69
C PHE A 50 -15.71 -15.20 4.39
N GLU A 51 -16.01 -14.06 3.74
CA GLU A 51 -16.88 -13.03 4.31
C GLU A 51 -18.31 -13.52 4.55
N LYS A 52 -18.83 -14.39 3.68
CA LYS A 52 -20.14 -15.04 3.88
C LYS A 52 -20.13 -15.93 5.11
N VAL A 53 -19.17 -16.85 5.22
CA VAL A 53 -19.06 -17.80 6.33
C VAL A 53 -18.76 -17.08 7.66
N ARG A 54 -17.96 -16.01 7.60
CA ARG A 54 -17.68 -15.11 8.73
C ARG A 54 -18.95 -14.46 9.27
N LYS A 55 -19.77 -13.88 8.39
CA LYS A 55 -21.05 -13.24 8.76
C LYS A 55 -22.04 -14.23 9.36
N GLU A 56 -22.01 -15.46 8.87
CA GLU A 56 -22.82 -16.56 9.41
C GLU A 56 -22.27 -17.10 10.76
N ARG A 57 -21.17 -16.54 11.30
CA ARG A 57 -20.46 -17.00 12.50
C ARG A 57 -20.06 -18.49 12.44
N LYS A 58 -19.83 -19.00 11.24
CA LYS A 58 -19.45 -20.41 10.98
C LYS A 58 -17.94 -20.62 10.85
N LEU A 59 -17.13 -19.61 11.15
CA LEU A 59 -15.68 -19.73 11.16
C LEU A 59 -15.19 -20.21 12.52
N GLU A 60 -14.36 -21.25 12.51
CA GLU A 60 -13.65 -21.72 13.68
C GLU A 60 -12.18 -21.31 13.61
N LEU A 61 -11.64 -20.80 14.71
CA LEU A 61 -10.21 -20.53 14.82
C LEU A 61 -9.50 -21.81 15.19
N ILE A 62 -8.65 -22.28 14.28
CA ILE A 62 -7.84 -23.47 14.50
C ILE A 62 -6.40 -23.02 14.81
N PRO A 63 -5.81 -23.44 15.94
CA PRO A 63 -4.41 -23.16 16.23
C PRO A 63 -3.51 -23.73 15.14
N LEU A 64 -2.49 -22.95 14.72
CA LEU A 64 -1.53 -23.38 13.70
C LEU A 64 -0.83 -24.69 14.07
N SER A 65 -0.64 -24.95 15.37
CA SER A 65 -0.08 -26.22 15.87
C SER A 65 -0.92 -27.46 15.53
N LYS A 66 -2.17 -27.29 15.10
CA LYS A 66 -3.06 -28.37 14.65
C LYS A 66 -3.05 -28.58 13.14
N LEU A 67 -2.41 -27.70 12.37
CA LEU A 67 -2.16 -27.88 10.94
C LEU A 67 -0.86 -28.66 10.80
N LYS A 68 -0.99 -29.96 10.52
CA LYS A 68 0.15 -30.86 10.25
C LYS A 68 0.69 -30.66 8.84
#